data_AF-A0A3S8WAD7-F1
#
_entry.id   AF-A0A3S8WAD7-F1
#
_cell.length_a   1.000
_cell.length_b   1.000
_cell.length_c   1.000
_cell.angle_alpha   90.00
_cell.angle_beta   90.00
_cell.angle_gamma   90.00
#
_symmetry.space_group_name_H-M   'P 1'
#
loop_
_entity.id
_entity.type
_entity.pdbx_description
1 polymer ?
#
loop_
_entity_poly.entity_id
_entity_poly.type
_entity_poly.pdbx_seq_one_letter_code
_entity_poly.pdbx_strand_id
1 'polypeptide(L)'
;MDAIDPLEQALHAARALVLADLVAREVAEAEVVSLVEESVVHRRWWVEQWPEGIDYVAGLVAQDVQDALLERYGRWPLCPVCGSGEPHALDVEPELGPDPHWVCGKAGVVVAPVGGLK
;
A
#
# COMPACT_ATOMS: atom_id res chain seq x y z
N MET A 1 17.83 12.14 23.74
CA MET A 1 17.19 11.21 22.81
C MET A 1 16.98 12.00 21.55
N ASP A 2 17.71 11.67 20.49
CA ASP A 2 17.42 12.22 19.18
C ASP A 2 16.01 11.77 18.82
N ALA A 3 15.13 12.73 18.55
CA ALA A 3 13.81 12.43 18.03
C ALA A 3 13.99 11.74 16.68
N ILE A 4 13.32 10.61 16.47
CA ILE A 4 13.30 9.93 15.18
C ILE A 4 12.75 10.93 14.14
N ASP A 5 13.42 11.06 13.01
CA ASP A 5 12.97 11.89 11.89
C ASP A 5 11.52 11.49 11.50
N PRO A 6 10.56 12.44 11.48
CA PRO A 6 9.18 12.16 11.09
C PRO A 6 9.04 11.45 9.74
N LEU A 7 9.92 11.74 8.77
CA LEU A 7 9.92 11.07 7.48
C LEU A 7 10.29 9.59 7.61
N GLU A 8 11.35 9.26 8.35
CA GLU A 8 11.74 7.87 8.61
C GLU A 8 10.62 7.10 9.30
N GLN A 9 9.97 7.74 10.28
CA GLN A 9 8.87 7.12 11.00
C GLN A 9 7.69 6.82 10.06
N ALA A 10 7.31 7.77 9.21
CA ALA A 10 6.23 7.60 8.25
C ALA A 10 6.54 6.51 7.21
N LEU A 11 7.77 6.48 6.67
CA LEU A 11 8.21 5.46 5.72
C LEU A 11 8.26 4.06 6.35
N HIS A 12 8.75 3.94 7.58
CA HIS A 12 8.75 2.67 8.30
C HIS A 12 7.34 2.19 8.64
N ALA A 13 6.42 3.09 8.99
CA ALA A 13 5.02 2.76 9.20
C ALA A 13 4.37 2.28 7.90
N ALA A 14 4.52 3.02 6.80
CA ALA A 14 4.01 2.64 5.48
C ALA A 14 4.51 1.25 5.06
N ARG A 15 5.82 1.00 5.19
CA ARG A 15 6.42 -0.32 4.93
C ARG A 15 5.76 -1.41 5.76
N ALA A 16 5.61 -1.20 7.06
CA ALA A 16 5.06 -2.21 7.96
C ALA A 16 3.60 -2.54 7.62
N LEU A 17 2.79 -1.53 7.28
CA LEU A 17 1.39 -1.71 6.88
C LEU A 17 1.28 -2.53 5.59
N VAL A 18 2.03 -2.16 4.55
CA VAL A 18 1.97 -2.88 3.27
C VAL A 18 2.50 -4.31 3.39
N LEU A 19 3.57 -4.54 4.16
CA LEU A 19 4.03 -5.89 4.46
C LEU A 19 2.98 -6.72 5.21
N ALA A 20 2.23 -6.13 6.13
CA ALA A 20 1.16 -6.82 6.84
C ALA A 20 0.07 -7.31 5.88
N ASP A 21 -0.32 -6.48 4.91
CA ASP A 21 -1.29 -6.85 3.88
C ASP A 21 -0.75 -7.92 2.93
N LEU A 22 0.52 -7.82 2.51
CA LEU A 22 1.16 -8.83 1.67
C LEU A 22 1.21 -10.19 2.39
N VAL A 23 1.52 -10.21 3.68
CA VAL A 23 1.50 -11.43 4.51
C VAL A 23 0.07 -11.97 4.63
N ALA A 24 -0.92 -11.13 4.89
CA ALA A 24 -2.31 -11.54 5.00
C ALA A 24 -2.85 -12.15 3.70
N ARG A 25 -2.30 -11.75 2.55
CA ARG A 25 -2.67 -12.27 1.22
C ARG A 25 -1.70 -13.33 0.70
N GLU A 26 -0.79 -13.82 1.53
CA GLU A 26 0.16 -14.90 1.23
C GLU A 26 1.09 -14.62 0.02
N VAL A 27 1.47 -13.35 -0.19
CA VAL A 27 2.34 -12.91 -1.29
C VAL A 27 3.62 -12.21 -0.82
N ALA A 28 4.00 -12.36 0.45
CA ALA A 28 5.19 -11.72 1.03
C ALA A 28 6.51 -12.48 0.73
N GLU A 29 6.72 -12.87 -0.52
CA GLU A 29 7.98 -13.49 -0.97
C GLU A 29 9.11 -12.46 -1.10
N ALA A 30 10.37 -12.90 -1.09
CA ALA A 30 11.53 -12.00 -1.08
C ALA A 30 11.55 -11.01 -2.27
N GLU A 31 11.14 -11.44 -3.45
CA GLU A 31 11.03 -10.54 -4.62
C GLU A 31 9.96 -9.48 -4.43
N VAL A 32 8.81 -9.83 -3.83
CA VAL A 32 7.72 -8.90 -3.55
C VAL A 32 8.09 -7.92 -2.43
N VAL A 33 8.80 -8.39 -1.40
CA VAL A 33 9.36 -7.50 -0.36
C VAL A 33 10.34 -6.49 -0.98
N SER A 34 11.12 -6.89 -1.97
CA SER A 34 12.01 -5.96 -2.68
C SER A 34 11.24 -4.84 -3.40
N LEU A 35 10.05 -5.12 -3.95
CA LEU A 35 9.18 -4.09 -4.51
C LEU A 35 8.76 -3.05 -3.45
N VAL A 36 8.43 -3.50 -2.23
CA VAL A 36 8.09 -2.59 -1.13
C VAL A 36 9.26 -1.67 -0.79
N GLU A 37 10.48 -2.21 -0.71
CA GLU A 37 11.65 -1.39 -0.43
C GLU A 37 11.96 -0.39 -1.56
N GLU A 38 11.78 -0.78 -2.83
CA GLU A 38 11.88 0.11 -3.98
C GLU A 38 10.87 1.27 -3.87
N SER A 39 9.61 0.98 -3.56
CA SER A 39 8.57 1.99 -3.34
C SER A 39 8.91 2.93 -2.18
N VAL A 40 9.42 2.41 -1.06
CA VAL A 40 9.83 3.21 0.11
C VAL A 40 10.99 4.15 -0.25
N VAL A 41 12.00 3.67 -0.97
CA VAL A 41 13.13 4.50 -1.44
C VAL A 41 12.63 5.60 -2.38
N HIS A 42 11.74 5.27 -3.31
CA HIS A 42 11.16 6.25 -4.22
C HIS A 42 10.33 7.29 -3.46
N ARG A 43 9.49 6.87 -2.50
CA ARG A 43 8.65 7.78 -1.71
C ARG A 43 9.43 8.67 -0.76
N ARG A 44 10.57 8.21 -0.23
CA ARG A 44 11.52 9.10 0.47
C ARG A 44 11.89 10.30 -0.38
N TRP A 45 12.42 10.03 -1.57
CA TRP A 45 12.86 11.10 -2.47
C TRP A 45 11.70 12.04 -2.83
N TRP A 46 10.51 11.48 -3.08
CA TRP A 46 9.32 12.26 -3.39
C TRP A 46 8.93 13.23 -2.26
N VAL A 47 8.93 12.76 -1.00
CA VAL A 47 8.64 13.62 0.16
C VAL A 47 9.75 14.65 0.40
N GLU A 48 11.01 14.31 0.12
CA GLU A 48 12.10 15.30 0.16
C GLU A 48 11.87 16.45 -0.83
N GLN A 49 11.16 16.21 -1.94
CA GLN A 49 10.73 17.28 -2.87
C GLN A 49 9.47 18.01 -2.40
N TRP A 50 8.60 17.33 -1.64
CA TRP A 50 7.35 17.88 -1.12
C TRP A 50 7.03 17.37 0.30
N PRO A 51 7.52 18.06 1.35
CA PRO A 51 7.44 17.57 2.73
C PRO A 51 6.01 17.40 3.28
N GLU A 52 5.05 18.17 2.80
CA GLU A 52 3.64 18.02 3.20
C GLU A 52 3.04 16.68 2.74
N GLY A 53 3.71 15.98 1.82
CA GLY A 53 3.33 14.65 1.36
C GLY A 53 3.58 13.52 2.36
N ILE A 54 4.17 13.80 3.53
CA ILE A 54 4.41 12.80 4.60
C ILE A 54 3.14 12.03 4.95
N ASP A 55 1.98 12.69 5.00
CA ASP A 55 0.74 12.03 5.43
C ASP A 55 0.20 11.05 4.38
N TYR A 56 0.75 11.06 3.15
CA TYR A 56 0.22 10.30 2.01
C TYR A 56 1.06 9.06 1.70
N VAL A 57 2.26 8.92 2.30
CA VAL A 57 3.19 7.85 1.90
C VAL A 57 2.63 6.44 2.12
N ALA A 58 1.78 6.21 3.12
CA ALA A 58 1.18 4.89 3.32
C ALA A 58 0.31 4.47 2.11
N GLY A 59 -0.53 5.39 1.60
CA GLY A 59 -1.39 5.13 0.45
C GLY A 59 -0.59 5.00 -0.85
N LEU A 60 0.43 5.85 -1.01
CA LEU A 60 1.27 5.83 -2.21
C LEU A 60 2.17 4.61 -2.29
N VAL A 61 2.73 4.12 -1.17
CA VAL A 61 3.51 2.87 -1.15
C VAL A 61 2.60 1.69 -1.51
N ALA A 62 1.37 1.64 -1.00
CA ALA A 62 0.41 0.59 -1.34
C ALA A 62 0.07 0.59 -2.84
N GLN A 63 -0.13 1.76 -3.44
CA GLN A 63 -0.36 1.92 -4.88
C GLN A 63 0.86 1.52 -5.71
N ASP A 64 2.06 1.99 -5.37
CA ASP A 64 3.30 1.63 -6.07
C ASP A 64 3.52 0.11 -6.09
N VAL A 65 3.25 -0.58 -4.97
CA VAL A 65 3.36 -2.04 -4.85
C VAL A 65 2.27 -2.73 -5.67
N GLN A 66 1.04 -2.22 -5.66
CA GLN A 66 -0.04 -2.73 -6.49
C GLN A 66 0.30 -2.65 -7.99
N ASP A 67 0.83 -1.52 -8.45
CA ASP A 67 1.26 -1.33 -9.83
C ASP A 67 2.39 -2.29 -10.20
N ALA A 68 3.42 -2.39 -9.35
CA ALA A 68 4.54 -3.29 -9.59
C ALA A 68 4.13 -4.78 -9.62
N LEU A 69 3.20 -5.18 -8.74
CA LEU A 69 2.64 -6.53 -8.75
C LEU A 69 1.78 -6.76 -9.99
N LEU A 70 0.96 -5.80 -10.40
CA LEU A 70 0.12 -5.90 -11.60
C LEU A 70 0.97 -6.18 -12.85
N GLU A 71 2.09 -5.49 -12.99
CA GLU A 71 3.00 -5.66 -14.12
C GLU A 71 3.71 -7.02 -14.14
N ARG A 72 4.08 -7.57 -12.96
CA ARG A 72 4.95 -8.75 -12.85
C ARG A 72 4.23 -10.06 -12.53
N TYR A 73 3.19 -10.01 -11.71
CA TYR A 73 2.55 -11.19 -11.12
C TYR A 73 1.01 -11.20 -11.28
N GLY A 74 0.40 -10.03 -11.46
CA GLY A 74 -1.04 -9.85 -11.64
C GLY A 74 -1.71 -9.06 -10.53
N ARG A 75 -3.05 -9.09 -10.51
CA ARG A 75 -3.88 -8.22 -9.65
C ARG A 75 -3.69 -8.54 -8.16
N TRP A 76 -3.42 -7.49 -7.37
CA TRP A 76 -3.34 -7.56 -5.92
C TRP A 76 -3.82 -6.25 -5.28
N PRO A 77 -4.44 -6.29 -4.08
CA PRO A 77 -5.01 -7.46 -3.44
C PRO A 77 -6.34 -7.82 -4.09
N LEU A 78 -6.61 -9.12 -4.28
CA LEU A 78 -7.90 -9.54 -4.85
C LEU A 78 -9.05 -9.25 -3.88
N CYS A 79 -10.13 -8.70 -4.43
CA CYS A 79 -11.33 -8.35 -3.68
C CYS A 79 -12.00 -9.58 -3.05
N PRO A 80 -12.17 -9.63 -1.72
CA PRO A 80 -12.86 -10.73 -1.05
C PRO A 80 -14.40 -10.57 -1.09
N VAL A 81 -14.92 -9.38 -1.43
CA VAL A 81 -16.35 -9.05 -1.31
C VAL A 81 -17.17 -9.58 -2.49
N CYS A 82 -16.64 -9.47 -3.72
CA CYS A 82 -17.43 -9.71 -4.93
C CYS A 82 -17.54 -11.18 -5.38
N GLY A 83 -17.08 -12.13 -4.58
CA GLY A 83 -17.36 -13.57 -4.73
C GLY A 83 -17.14 -14.13 -6.14
N SER A 84 -18.13 -14.85 -6.68
CA SER A 84 -18.07 -15.64 -7.92
C SER A 84 -17.99 -14.84 -9.23
N GLY A 85 -17.74 -13.53 -9.16
CA GLY A 85 -17.48 -12.70 -10.33
C GLY A 85 -16.04 -12.87 -10.85
N GLU A 86 -15.71 -12.13 -11.92
CA GLU A 86 -14.32 -12.01 -12.37
C GLU A 86 -13.45 -11.38 -11.26
N PRO A 87 -12.32 -12.01 -10.88
CA PRO A 87 -11.41 -11.47 -9.89
C PRO A 87 -10.90 -10.08 -10.26
N HIS A 88 -10.99 -9.13 -9.34
CA HIS A 88 -10.46 -7.78 -9.50
C HIS A 88 -9.69 -7.35 -8.26
N ALA A 89 -8.78 -6.39 -8.44
CA ALA A 89 -8.06 -5.78 -7.32
C ALA A 89 -8.99 -4.86 -6.52
N LEU A 90 -8.66 -4.66 -5.25
CA LEU A 90 -9.15 -3.51 -4.48
C LEU A 90 -8.37 -2.27 -4.89
N ASP A 91 -9.00 -1.11 -4.79
CA ASP A 91 -8.37 0.19 -5.02
C ASP A 91 -7.90 0.79 -3.68
N VAL A 92 -6.89 1.65 -3.71
CA VAL A 92 -6.50 2.45 -2.53
C VAL A 92 -7.25 3.78 -2.59
N GLU A 93 -8.06 4.07 -1.59
CA GLU A 93 -8.71 5.39 -1.45
C GLU A 93 -8.37 6.07 -0.11
N PRO A 94 -8.19 7.40 -0.09
CA PRO A 94 -8.13 8.28 -1.27
C PRO A 94 -6.88 7.99 -2.13
N GLU A 95 -6.98 8.21 -3.45
CA GLU A 95 -5.85 8.04 -4.39
C GLU A 95 -4.65 8.91 -3.97
N LEU A 96 -4.90 10.13 -3.50
CA LEU A 96 -3.92 10.99 -2.86
C LEU A 96 -4.52 11.65 -1.63
N GLY A 97 -4.13 11.20 -0.44
CA GLY A 97 -4.57 11.75 0.83
C GLY A 97 -4.18 10.89 2.04
N PRO A 98 -4.48 11.37 3.26
CA PRO A 98 -4.23 10.63 4.48
C PRO A 98 -5.25 9.49 4.66
N ASP A 99 -5.02 8.64 5.67
CA ASP A 99 -5.90 7.55 6.08
C ASP A 99 -6.30 6.62 4.91
N PRO A 100 -5.33 5.93 4.27
CA PRO A 100 -5.61 5.10 3.09
C PRO A 100 -6.34 3.80 3.47
N HIS A 101 -7.28 3.41 2.61
CA HIS A 101 -8.11 2.22 2.74
C HIS A 101 -8.15 1.41 1.45
N TRP A 102 -8.25 0.09 1.60
CA TRP A 102 -8.63 -0.79 0.51
C TRP A 102 -10.13 -0.75 0.29
N VAL A 103 -10.54 -0.39 -0.92
CA VAL A 103 -11.94 -0.22 -1.31
C VAL A 103 -12.26 -1.15 -2.46
N CYS A 104 -13.45 -1.75 -2.44
CA CYS A 104 -13.97 -2.41 -3.63
C CYS A 104 -14.79 -1.38 -4.43
N GLY A 105 -14.20 -0.80 -5.48
CA GLY A 105 -14.89 0.17 -6.33
C GLY A 105 -16.18 -0.37 -6.95
N LYS A 106 -16.25 -1.68 -7.24
CA LYS A 106 -17.45 -2.34 -7.78
C LYS A 106 -18.61 -2.40 -6.79
N ALA A 107 -18.32 -2.67 -5.52
CA ALA A 107 -19.33 -2.80 -4.47
C ALA A 107 -19.59 -1.48 -3.72
N GLY A 108 -18.72 -0.48 -3.89
CA GLY A 108 -18.80 0.81 -3.19
C GLY A 108 -18.60 0.68 -1.68
N VAL A 109 -17.72 -0.24 -1.24
CA VAL A 109 -17.48 -0.51 0.18
C VAL A 109 -15.99 -0.46 0.52
N VAL A 110 -15.69 0.11 1.68
CA VAL A 110 -14.39 -0.03 2.33
C VAL A 110 -14.25 -1.45 2.84
N VAL A 111 -13.15 -2.12 2.48
CA VAL A 111 -12.84 -3.48 2.92
C VAL A 111 -12.02 -3.46 4.21
N ALA A 112 -10.95 -2.66 4.24
CA ALA A 112 -10.07 -2.52 5.40
C ALA A 112 -9.21 -1.25 5.26
N PRO A 113 -8.65 -0.68 6.35
CA PRO A 113 -7.52 0.23 6.24
C PRO A 113 -6.31 -0.48 5.62
N VAL A 114 -5.38 0.26 5.02
CA VAL A 114 -4.08 -0.31 4.61
C VAL A 114 -3.35 -0.85 5.85
N GLY A 115 -2.82 -2.07 5.75
CA GLY A 115 -2.29 -2.90 6.83
C GLY A 115 -3.35 -3.70 7.61
N GLY A 116 -4.62 -3.58 7.23
CA GLY A 116 -5.77 -4.18 7.92
C GLY A 116 -6.34 -5.45 7.26
N LEU A 117 -5.80 -5.90 6.13
CA LEU A 117 -6.31 -7.10 5.44
C LEU A 117 -6.19 -8.36 6.31
N LYS A 118 -7.02 -9.35 5.98
CA LYS A 118 -7.15 -10.63 6.67
C LYS A 118 -7.05 -11.80 5.70
#